data_AF-A0A961QFJ9-F1
#
_entry.id   AF-A0A961QFJ9-F1
#
_cell.length_a   1.000
_cell.length_b   1.000
_cell.length_c   1.000
_cell.angle_alpha   90.00
_cell.angle_beta   90.00
_cell.angle_gamma   90.00
#
_symmetry.space_group_name_H-M   'P 1'
#
loop_
_entity.id
_entity.type
_entity.pdbx_description
1 polymer ?
#
loop_
_entity_poly.entity_id
_entity_poly.type
_entity_poly.pdbx_seq_one_letter_code
_entity_poly.pdbx_strand_id
1 'polypeptide(L)'
;MFRVGLDAPLPVIEAREATRGDRMPGLARAQAGVVHRGARYDLRLDTCQLTPEACAAAIVEAMALTSRPQGRIPSIRLGACGATVGPHG
;
A
#
# COMPACT_ATOMS: atom_id res chain seq x y z
N MET A 1 9.05 8.40 14.55
CA MET A 1 9.33 8.28 13.09
C MET A 1 8.04 7.86 12.43
N PHE A 2 7.57 8.61 11.43
CA PHE A 2 6.36 8.31 10.67
C PHE A 2 6.69 7.26 9.59
N ARG A 3 5.93 6.16 9.54
CA ARG A 3 6.14 5.03 8.61
C ARG A 3 4.91 4.83 7.74
N VAL A 4 5.11 4.82 6.43
CA VAL A 4 4.03 4.61 5.45
C VAL A 4 4.19 3.24 4.78
N GLY A 5 3.14 2.44 4.77
CA GLY A 5 3.07 1.18 4.05
C GLY A 5 2.31 1.37 2.74
N LEU A 6 2.90 0.95 1.62
CA LEU A 6 2.22 0.91 0.33
C LEU A 6 1.98 -0.55 -0.03
N ASP A 7 0.73 -0.89 -0.32
CA ASP A 7 0.32 -2.21 -0.76
C ASP A 7 -0.36 -2.13 -2.13
N ALA A 8 -0.48 -3.28 -2.79
CA ALA A 8 -1.43 -3.55 -3.85
C ALA A 8 -1.64 -5.07 -3.93
N PRO A 9 -2.75 -5.57 -4.49
CA PRO A 9 -2.93 -6.99 -4.73
C PRO A 9 -1.79 -7.56 -5.60
N LEU A 10 -1.33 -8.77 -5.28
CA LEU A 10 -0.26 -9.44 -6.02
C LEU A 10 -0.47 -9.44 -7.55
N PRO A 11 -1.69 -9.73 -8.09
CA PRO A 11 -1.92 -9.68 -9.53
C PRO A 11 -1.62 -8.32 -10.17
N VAL A 12 -1.87 -7.23 -9.43
CA VAL A 12 -1.62 -5.85 -9.89
C VAL A 12 -0.13 -5.56 -9.91
N ILE A 13 0.61 -6.01 -8.89
CA ILE A 13 2.07 -5.80 -8.81
C ILE A 13 2.78 -6.64 -9.88
N GLU A 14 2.36 -7.88 -10.10
CA GLU A 14 2.89 -8.76 -11.17
C GLU A 14 2.62 -8.15 -12.57
N ALA A 15 1.41 -7.63 -12.83
CA ALA A 15 1.10 -6.96 -14.09
C ALA A 15 1.98 -5.72 -14.33
N ARG A 16 2.21 -4.92 -13.28
CA ARG A 16 3.11 -3.74 -13.33
C ARG A 16 4.57 -4.14 -13.56
N GLU A 17 5.03 -5.22 -12.94
CA GLU A 17 6.37 -5.77 -13.16
C GLU A 17 6.55 -6.20 -14.62
N ALA A 18 5.58 -6.94 -15.17
CA ALA A 18 5.61 -7.41 -16.55
C ALA A 18 5.65 -6.26 -17.58
N THR A 19 4.99 -5.13 -17.28
CA THR A 19 4.96 -3.97 -18.18
C THR A 19 6.28 -3.20 -18.20
N ARG A 20 7.11 -3.29 -17.15
CA ARG A 20 8.34 -2.49 -17.04
C ARG A 20 9.46 -2.97 -17.97
N GLY A 21 9.45 -4.25 -18.39
CA GLY A 21 10.37 -4.81 -19.40
C GLY A 21 11.86 -4.85 -19.01
N ASP A 22 12.27 -4.13 -17.97
CA ASP A 22 13.64 -4.00 -17.46
C ASP A 22 13.95 -4.90 -16.26
N ARG A 23 12.95 -5.60 -15.72
CA ARG A 23 13.05 -6.44 -14.52
C ARG A 23 12.78 -7.90 -14.83
N MET A 24 13.59 -8.77 -14.22
CA MET A 24 13.37 -10.21 -14.26
C MET A 24 12.03 -10.53 -13.56
N PRO A 25 11.08 -11.20 -14.23
CA PRO A 25 9.78 -11.52 -13.65
C PRO A 25 9.90 -12.36 -12.38
N GLY A 26 9.00 -12.15 -11.42
CA GLY A 26 8.90 -12.95 -10.19
C GLY A 26 9.42 -12.27 -8.93
N LEU A 27 9.99 -11.06 -9.03
CA LEU A 27 10.40 -10.28 -7.87
C LEU A 27 9.17 -9.82 -7.08
N ALA A 28 8.10 -9.41 -7.78
CA ALA A 28 6.82 -9.05 -7.19
C ALA A 28 6.29 -10.14 -6.24
N ARG A 29 6.28 -11.39 -6.70
CA ARG A 29 5.82 -12.54 -5.91
C ARG A 29 6.71 -12.83 -4.72
N ALA A 30 8.02 -12.80 -4.91
CA ALA A 30 8.98 -13.06 -3.83
C ALA A 30 8.87 -12.02 -2.71
N GLN A 31 8.55 -10.77 -3.06
CA GLN A 31 8.52 -9.65 -2.13
C GLN A 31 7.16 -9.47 -1.42
N ALA A 32 6.03 -9.68 -2.13
CA ALA A 32 4.70 -9.38 -1.62
C ALA A 32 4.39 -9.99 -0.23
N GLY A 33 4.87 -11.21 0.04
CA GLY A 33 4.63 -11.90 1.32
C GLY A 33 5.58 -11.52 2.46
N VAL A 34 6.71 -10.87 2.18
CA VAL A 34 7.79 -10.67 3.18
C VAL A 34 8.04 -9.20 3.52
N VAL A 35 7.82 -8.27 2.59
CA VAL A 35 8.22 -6.85 2.74
C VAL A 35 7.48 -6.12 3.86
N HIS A 36 6.28 -6.58 4.24
CA HIS A 36 5.49 -6.00 5.33
C HIS A 36 5.56 -6.82 6.64
N ARG A 37 6.29 -7.94 6.66
CA ARG A 37 6.31 -8.83 7.82
C ARG A 37 6.97 -8.15 9.02
N GLY A 38 6.23 -8.01 10.11
CA GLY A 38 6.71 -7.34 11.33
C GLY A 38 6.75 -5.81 11.26
N ALA A 39 6.37 -5.22 10.12
CA ALA A 39 6.34 -3.77 9.96
C ALA A 39 5.09 -3.16 10.60
N ARG A 40 5.28 -2.06 11.33
CA ARG A 40 4.21 -1.19 11.84
C ARG A 40 4.25 0.11 11.05
N TYR A 41 3.09 0.51 10.55
CA TYR A 41 2.91 1.73 9.76
C TYR A 41 1.88 2.62 10.44
N ASP A 42 2.12 3.93 10.38
CA ASP A 42 1.20 4.96 10.83
C ASP A 42 0.11 5.23 9.77
N LEU A 43 0.45 5.00 8.49
CA LEU A 43 -0.46 5.10 7.35
C LEU A 43 -0.25 3.92 6.40
N ARG A 44 -1.35 3.32 5.89
CA ARG A 44 -1.28 2.29 4.85
C ARG A 44 -2.12 2.71 3.65
N LEU A 45 -1.53 2.68 2.45
CA LEU A 45 -2.19 3.07 1.21
C LEU A 45 -2.22 1.89 0.22
N ASP A 46 -3.37 1.64 -0.37
CA ASP A 46 -3.54 0.71 -1.48
C ASP A 46 -3.36 1.46 -2.81
N THR A 47 -2.24 1.17 -3.46
CA THR A 47 -1.87 1.78 -4.75
C THR A 47 -2.59 1.14 -5.93
N CYS A 48 -3.49 0.17 -5.72
CA CYS A 48 -4.30 -0.40 -6.80
C CYS A 48 -5.30 0.62 -7.37
N GLN A 49 -5.86 1.48 -6.51
CA GLN A 49 -6.92 2.43 -6.87
C GLN A 49 -6.50 3.89 -6.73
N LEU A 50 -5.40 4.15 -6.02
CA LEU A 50 -4.86 5.49 -5.83
C LEU A 50 -3.80 5.80 -6.88
N THR A 51 -3.89 6.99 -7.48
CA THR A 51 -2.79 7.53 -8.28
C THR A 51 -1.61 7.91 -7.37
N PRO A 52 -0.40 8.03 -7.92
CA PRO A 52 0.76 8.51 -7.16
C PRO A 52 0.52 9.86 -6.47
N GLU A 53 -0.21 10.77 -7.12
CA GLU A 53 -0.55 12.10 -6.60
C GLU A 53 -1.52 12.00 -5.43
N ALA A 54 -2.54 11.14 -5.54
CA ALA A 54 -3.49 10.89 -4.45
C ALA A 54 -2.77 10.27 -3.23
N CYS A 55 -1.82 9.37 -3.46
CA CYS A 55 -0.98 8.82 -2.39
C CYS A 55 -0.14 9.91 -1.73
N ALA A 56 0.50 10.78 -2.51
CA ALA A 56 1.32 11.87 -1.99
C ALA A 56 0.49 12.85 -1.13
N ALA A 57 -0.70 13.22 -1.60
CA ALA A 57 -1.63 14.07 -0.85
C ALA A 57 -2.03 13.45 0.49
N ALA A 58 -2.39 12.16 0.50
CA ALA A 58 -2.74 11.44 1.72
C ALA A 58 -1.57 11.37 2.72
N ILE A 59 -0.33 11.21 2.23
CA ILE A 59 0.86 11.22 3.09
C ILE A 59 1.07 12.60 3.73
N VAL A 60 0.96 13.68 2.95
CA VAL A 60 1.10 15.06 3.46
C VAL A 60 0.05 15.36 4.52
N GLU A 61 -1.22 15.00 4.26
CA GLU A 61 -2.31 15.19 5.20
C GLU A 61 -2.08 14.42 6.51
N ALA A 62 -1.70 13.14 6.41
CA ALA A 62 -1.43 12.32 7.59
C ALA A 62 -0.23 12.84 8.40
N MET A 63 0.83 13.32 7.74
CA MET A 63 1.96 13.95 8.42
C MET A 63 1.55 15.24 9.15
N ALA A 64 0.70 16.06 8.55
CA ALA A 64 0.19 17.29 9.19
C ALA A 64 -0.68 17.00 10.43
N LEU A 65 -1.36 15.85 10.47
CA LEU A 65 -2.09 15.40 11.66
C LEU A 65 -1.14 14.89 12.77
N THR A 66 -0.01 14.27 12.42
CA THR A 66 0.98 13.80 13.42
C THR A 66 1.78 14.90 14.11
N SER A 67 1.95 16.08 13.48
CA SER A 67 2.69 17.19 14.07
C SER A 67 1.90 17.92 15.17
N ARG A 68 0.62 17.57 15.38
CA ARG A 68 -0.17 18.01 16.53
C ARG A 68 0.03 17.02 17.70
N PRO A 69 0.26 17.48 18.94
CA PRO A 69 0.59 16.63 20.09
C PRO A 69 -0.56 15.74 20.61
N GLN A 70 -1.63 15.50 19.83
CA GLN A 70 -2.76 14.69 20.26
C GLN A 70 -3.02 13.52 19.32
N GLY A 71 -2.79 12.31 19.86
CA GLY A 71 -3.59 11.14 19.52
C GLY A 71 -3.04 10.26 18.41
N ARG A 72 -2.67 9.04 18.80
CA ARG A 72 -2.45 7.85 17.96
C ARG A 72 -3.40 7.85 16.74
N ILE A 73 -2.85 8.09 15.54
CA ILE A 73 -3.62 7.95 14.30
C ILE A 73 -4.04 6.47 14.21
N PRO A 74 -5.34 6.16 14.03
CA PRO A 74 -5.72 4.80 13.71
C PRO A 74 -5.04 4.40 12.40
N SER A 75 -4.66 3.13 12.22
CA SER A 75 -4.10 2.68 10.95
C SER A 75 -5.14 2.86 9.84
N ILE A 76 -5.12 4.02 9.19
CA ILE A 76 -6.03 4.35 8.09
C ILE A 76 -5.52 3.55 6.89
N ARG A 77 -6.37 2.67 6.38
CA ARG A 77 -6.18 2.02 5.09
C ARG A 77 -6.97 2.83 4.07
N LEU A 78 -6.26 3.52 3.19
CA LEU A 78 -6.88 4.27 2.10
C LEU A 78 -6.77 3.48 0.80
N GLY A 79 -7.88 3.40 0.06
CA GLY A 79 -8.00 2.51 -1.08
C GLY A 79 -8.31 1.08 -0.63
N ALA A 80 -9.41 0.55 -1.15
CA ALA A 80 -9.69 -0.88 -1.09
C ALA A 80 -9.99 -1.31 -2.51
N CYS A 81 -9.09 -2.06 -3.14
CA CYS A 81 -9.46 -2.85 -4.30
C CYS A 81 -10.62 -3.77 -3.87
N GLY A 82 -11.81 -3.57 -4.42
CA GLY A 82 -12.98 -4.38 -4.12
C GLY A 82 -12.75 -5.84 -4.51
N ALA A 83 -12.24 -6.64 -3.59
CA ALA A 83 -12.26 -8.09 -3.70
C ALA A 83 -13.61 -8.57 -3.18
N THR A 84 -14.63 -8.59 -4.05
CA THR A 84 -15.69 -9.57 -3.88
C THR A 84 -15.08 -10.95 -4.14
N VAL A 85 -14.46 -11.55 -3.13
CA VAL A 85 -14.33 -13.00 -3.08
C VAL A 85 -15.75 -13.50 -2.84
N GLY A 86 -16.42 -13.89 -3.93
CA GLY A 86 -17.60 -14.74 -3.82
C GLY A 86 -17.19 -16.04 -3.12
N PRO A 87 -18.09 -16.64 -2.32
CA PRO A 87 -17.77 -17.86 -1.59
C PRO A 87 -17.40 -18.96 -2.59
N HIS A 88 -16.21 -19.52 -2.44
CA HIS A 88 -15.79 -20.71 -3.18
C HIS A 88 -16.71 -21.88 -2.79
N GLY A 89 -17.30 -22.52 -3.81
CA GLY A 89 -17.86 -23.87 -3.72
C GLY A 89 -16.79 -24.93 -3.95
#